data_AF-A0A397BLD5-F1
#
_entry.id   AF-A0A397BLD5-F1
#
_cell.length_a   1.000
_cell.length_b   1.000
_cell.length_c   1.000
_cell.angle_alpha   90.00
_cell.angle_beta   90.00
_cell.angle_gamma   90.00
#
_symmetry.space_group_name_H-M   'P 1'
#
loop_
_entity.id
_entity.type
_entity.pdbx_description
1 polymer ?
#
loop_
_entity_poly.entity_id
_entity_poly.type
_entity_poly.pdbx_seq_one_letter_code
_entity_poly.pdbx_strand_id
1 'polypeptide(L)'
;MYQVVSDPPSCLRLLSSDVSVDVPYGSYFTVQSCTTVTRTNDDNDDQCQVVVTVGVYFIKHTMFRRMIEQACVTEATRSFERLAQHMLAALQAGN
;
A
#
# COMPACT_ATOMS: atom_id res chain seq x y z
N MET A 1 9.07 -6.23 4.95
CA MET A 1 8.57 -7.61 5.22
C MET A 1 7.07 -7.56 5.06
N TYR A 2 6.46 -8.35 4.17
CA TYR A 2 5.02 -8.32 3.98
C TYR A 2 4.33 -9.48 4.71
N GLN A 3 3.17 -9.22 5.31
CA GLN A 3 2.37 -10.26 5.96
C GLN A 3 1.04 -10.40 5.22
N VAL A 4 0.72 -11.63 4.80
CA VAL A 4 -0.58 -11.98 4.24
C VAL A 4 -1.50 -12.44 5.37
N VAL A 5 -2.61 -11.72 5.57
CA VAL A 5 -3.65 -12.10 6.52
C VAL A 5 -4.92 -12.43 5.74
N SER A 6 -5.36 -13.67 5.85
CA SER A 6 -6.57 -14.19 5.19
C SER A 6 -7.66 -14.44 6.23
N ASP A 7 -8.60 -13.51 6.36
CA ASP A 7 -9.88 -13.71 7.07
C ASP A 7 -10.83 -12.53 6.73
N PRO A 8 -12.05 -12.70 6.15
CA PRO A 8 -12.82 -13.92 5.78
C PRO A 8 -12.46 -14.48 4.38
N PRO A 9 -13.10 -15.57 3.85
CA PRO A 9 -12.66 -16.31 2.65
C PRO A 9 -12.63 -15.54 1.31
N SER A 10 -13.07 -14.28 1.28
CA SER A 10 -13.15 -13.43 0.08
C SER A 10 -12.23 -12.19 0.15
N CYS A 11 -11.30 -12.15 1.10
CA CYS A 11 -10.43 -11.00 1.34
C CYS A 11 -8.96 -11.40 1.52
N LEU A 12 -8.08 -10.85 0.67
CA LEU A 12 -6.64 -10.92 0.81
C LEU A 12 -6.14 -9.60 1.39
N ARG A 13 -5.44 -9.63 2.53
CA ARG A 13 -4.80 -8.45 3.11
C ARG A 13 -3.30 -8.61 3.12
N LEU A 14 -2.60 -7.62 2.56
CA LEU A 14 -1.14 -7.52 2.55
C LEU A 14 -0.74 -6.30 3.39
N LEU A 15 0.02 -6.55 4.45
CA LEU A 15 0.62 -5.51 5.27
C LEU A 15 2.08 -5.33 4.85
N SER A 16 2.52 -4.11 4.56
CA SER A 16 3.94 -3.76 4.35
C SER A 16 4.40 -2.73 5.38
N SER A 17 5.69 -2.78 5.68
CA SER A 17 6.38 -1.83 6.52
C SER A 17 7.78 -1.58 5.96
N ASP A 18 8.06 -0.31 5.71
CA ASP A 18 9.22 0.17 4.96
C ASP A 18 9.99 1.22 5.77
N VAL A 19 11.30 1.03 5.87
CA VAL A 19 12.23 1.92 6.59
C VAL A 19 13.22 2.50 5.58
N SER A 20 13.38 3.81 5.58
CA SER A 20 14.26 4.50 4.62
C SER A 20 15.48 5.08 5.36
N VAL A 21 16.44 4.23 5.75
CA VAL A 21 17.59 4.66 6.58
C VAL A 21 18.51 5.68 5.90
N ASP A 22 18.45 5.78 4.57
CA ASP A 22 19.32 6.64 3.76
C ASP A 22 18.77 8.07 3.55
N VAL A 23 17.55 8.36 3.98
CA VAL A 23 16.95 9.71 3.87
C VAL A 23 17.10 10.51 5.16
N PRO A 24 17.09 11.85 5.11
CA PRO A 24 17.02 12.66 6.32
C PRO A 24 15.85 12.24 7.21
N TYR A 25 16.11 12.06 8.51
CA TYR A 25 15.14 11.57 9.48
C TYR A 25 14.59 10.16 9.20
N GLY A 26 15.25 9.37 8.36
CA GLY A 26 14.83 8.00 8.02
C GLY A 26 14.66 7.06 9.21
N SER A 27 15.41 7.30 10.29
CA SER A 27 15.29 6.57 11.56
C SER A 27 14.25 7.16 12.53
N TYR A 28 13.45 8.14 12.09
CA TYR A 28 12.43 8.80 12.90
C TYR A 28 11.03 8.33 12.55
N PHE A 29 10.85 7.67 11.42
CA PHE A 29 9.56 7.21 10.96
C PHE A 29 9.63 5.87 10.23
N THR A 30 8.48 5.27 10.03
CA THR A 30 8.29 4.07 9.22
C THR A 30 7.04 4.29 8.37
N VAL A 31 7.10 3.90 7.11
CA VAL A 31 5.93 3.92 6.23
C VAL A 31 5.29 2.54 6.28
N GLN A 32 4.01 2.48 6.61
CA GLN A 32 3.27 1.23 6.58
C GLN A 32 2.14 1.32 5.56
N SER A 33 1.87 0.23 4.88
CA SER A 33 0.74 0.12 3.97
C SER A 33 -0.07 -1.14 4.24
N CYS A 34 -1.38 -1.05 4.00
CA CYS A 34 -2.31 -2.17 4.05
C CYS A 34 -3.04 -2.21 2.72
N THR A 35 -2.70 -3.18 1.87
CA THR A 35 -3.41 -3.47 0.63
C THR A 35 -4.45 -4.53 0.93
N THR A 36 -5.70 -4.22 0.65
CA THR A 36 -6.85 -5.11 0.83
C THR A 36 -7.44 -5.40 -0.53
N VAL A 37 -7.49 -6.67 -0.92
CA VAL A 37 -8.12 -7.14 -2.15
C VAL A 37 -9.36 -7.92 -1.76
N THR A 38 -10.53 -7.46 -2.20
CA THR A 38 -11.81 -8.11 -1.94
C THR A 38 -12.45 -8.54 -3.25
N ARG A 39 -13.08 -9.72 -3.25
CA ARG A 39 -13.97 -10.11 -4.34
C ARG A 39 -15.21 -9.22 -4.30
N THR A 40 -15.59 -8.65 -5.44
CA THR A 40 -16.88 -7.95 -5.57
C THR A 40 -18.00 -8.98 -5.68
N ASN A 41 -19.04 -8.87 -4.84
CA ASN A 41 -20.14 -9.83 -4.75
C ASN A 41 -21.22 -9.64 -5.84
N ASP A 42 -20.93 -8.95 -6.94
CA ASP A 42 -21.87 -8.89 -8.06
C ASP A 42 -21.81 -10.22 -8.81
N ASP A 43 -22.90 -10.98 -8.74
CA ASP A 43 -23.06 -12.37 -9.21
C ASP A 43 -22.76 -12.62 -10.70
N ASN A 44 -22.33 -11.61 -11.47
CA ASN A 44 -22.06 -11.70 -12.90
C ASN A 44 -20.65 -11.27 -13.35
N ASP A 45 -19.78 -10.80 -12.45
CA ASP A 45 -18.47 -10.26 -12.85
C ASP A 45 -17.33 -10.78 -11.95
N ASP A 46 -16.34 -11.45 -12.54
CA ASP A 46 -15.07 -11.85 -11.90
C ASP A 46 -14.15 -10.64 -11.66
N GLN A 47 -14.68 -9.61 -11.01
CA GLN A 47 -13.96 -8.40 -10.63
C GLN A 47 -13.47 -8.47 -9.18
N CYS A 48 -12.41 -7.72 -8.90
CA CYS A 48 -11.90 -7.51 -7.55
C CYS A 48 -11.71 -6.02 -7.27
N GLN A 49 -11.92 -5.63 -6.02
CA GLN A 49 -11.63 -4.30 -5.53
C GLN A 49 -10.29 -4.32 -4.78
N VAL A 50 -9.40 -3.40 -5.12
CA VAL A 50 -8.12 -3.20 -4.42
C VAL A 50 -8.16 -1.86 -3.68
N VAL A 51 -8.05 -1.90 -2.36
CA VAL A 51 -7.96 -0.72 -1.50
C VAL A 51 -6.61 -0.68 -0.82
N VAL A 52 -5.86 0.40 -1.01
CA VAL A 52 -4.56 0.60 -0.36
C VAL A 52 -4.67 1.74 0.65
N THR A 53 -4.34 1.45 1.91
CA THR A 53 -4.20 2.45 2.97
C THR A 53 -2.73 2.63 3.30
N VAL A 54 -2.27 3.88 3.44
CA VAL A 54 -0.86 4.21 3.74
C VAL A 54 -0.81 5.10 4.97
N GLY A 55 0.12 4.82 5.88
CA GLY A 55 0.37 5.60 7.08
C GLY A 55 1.85 5.84 7.30
N VAL A 56 2.19 7.05 7.78
CA VAL A 56 3.55 7.40 8.21
C VAL A 56 3.58 7.46 9.73
N TYR A 57 4.32 6.55 10.34
CA TYR A 57 4.40 6.39 11.79
C TYR A 57 5.70 7.00 12.30
N PHE A 58 5.61 8.11 13.02
CA PHE A 58 6.77 8.77 13.64
C PHE A 58 7.06 8.17 15.01
N ILE A 59 8.26 7.61 15.17
CA ILE A 59 8.78 7.11 16.45
C ILE A 59 9.57 8.17 17.22
N LYS A 60 9.97 9.26 16.54
CA LYS A 60 10.67 10.41 17.13
C LYS A 60 10.05 11.72 16.64
N HIS A 61 10.19 12.78 17.44
CA HIS A 61 9.72 14.11 17.05
C HIS A 61 10.64 14.78 16.02
N THR A 62 10.04 15.49 15.07
CA THR A 62 10.74 16.33 14.08
C THR A 62 9.86 17.50 13.67
N MET A 63 10.48 18.65 13.40
CA MET A 63 9.80 19.84 12.86
C MET A 63 9.35 19.63 11.40
N PHE A 64 9.90 18.62 10.70
CA PHE A 64 9.63 18.33 9.29
C PHE A 64 8.48 17.34 9.08
N ARG A 65 7.71 17.03 10.13
CA ARG A 65 6.68 15.98 10.11
C ARG A 65 5.72 16.07 8.92
N ARG A 66 5.09 17.23 8.72
CA ARG A 66 4.13 17.44 7.62
C ARG A 66 4.77 17.30 6.24
N MET A 67 6.00 17.79 6.08
CA MET A 67 6.73 17.71 4.82
C MET A 67 7.05 16.25 4.47
N ILE A 68 7.50 15.47 5.46
CA ILE A 68 7.76 14.04 5.32
C ILE A 68 6.45 13.29 5.00
N GLU A 69 5.37 13.55 5.74
CA GLU A 69 4.05 12.94 5.48
C GLU A 69 3.60 13.21 4.04
N GLN A 70 3.69 14.45 3.57
CA GLN A 70 3.28 14.82 2.22
C GLN A 70 4.15 14.16 1.14
N ALA A 71 5.46 14.08 1.36
CA ALA A 71 6.38 13.40 0.45
C ALA A 71 6.09 11.90 0.36
N CYS A 72 5.89 11.23 1.51
CA CYS A 72 5.53 9.82 1.56
C CYS A 72 4.18 9.54 0.89
N VAL A 73 3.16 10.35 1.13
CA VAL A 73 1.85 10.18 0.47
C VAL A 73 1.97 10.36 -1.03
N THR A 74 2.70 11.38 -1.49
CA THR A 74 2.90 11.66 -2.92
C THR A 74 3.62 10.52 -3.63
N GLU A 75 4.68 9.99 -3.01
CA GLU A 75 5.40 8.83 -3.54
C GLU A 75 4.51 7.60 -3.56
N ALA A 76 3.86 7.30 -2.43
CA ALA A 76 3.06 6.09 -2.28
C ALA A 76 1.92 6.05 -3.29
N THR A 77 1.21 7.17 -3.50
CA THR A 77 0.17 7.26 -4.53
C THR A 77 0.73 6.94 -5.91
N ARG A 78 1.85 7.53 -6.31
CA ARG A 78 2.50 7.26 -7.59
C ARG A 78 2.94 5.80 -7.72
N SER A 79 3.43 5.20 -6.64
CA SER A 79 3.86 3.81 -6.59
C SER A 79 2.67 2.84 -6.76
N PHE A 80 1.58 3.09 -6.04
CA PHE A 80 0.37 2.24 -6.11
C PHE A 80 -0.41 2.43 -7.41
N GLU A 81 -0.41 3.61 -8.03
CA GLU A 81 -0.95 3.83 -9.38
C GLU A 81 -0.23 2.96 -10.41
N ARG A 82 1.10 2.90 -10.34
CA ARG A 82 1.90 2.02 -11.21
C ARG A 82 1.62 0.55 -10.93
N LEU A 83 1.51 0.16 -9.66
CA LEU A 83 1.15 -1.20 -9.29
C LEU A 83 -0.19 -1.61 -9.90
N ALA A 84 -1.20 -0.75 -9.83
CA ALA A 84 -2.52 -1.00 -10.42
C ALA A 84 -2.44 -1.16 -11.95
N GLN A 85 -1.65 -0.31 -12.63
CA GLN A 85 -1.42 -0.44 -14.08
C GLN A 85 -0.75 -1.78 -14.43
N HIS A 86 0.26 -2.21 -13.67
CA HIS A 86 0.93 -3.49 -13.87
C HIS A 86 0.03 -4.68 -13.58
N MET A 87 -0.82 -4.61 -12.55
CA MET A 87 -1.82 -5.64 -12.25
C MET A 87 -2.79 -5.79 -13.42
N LEU A 88 -3.33 -4.69 -13.95
CA LEU A 88 -4.23 -4.72 -15.09
C LEU A 88 -3.57 -5.32 -16.34
N ALA A 89 -2.34 -4.91 -16.65
CA ALA A 89 -1.59 -5.44 -17.79
C ALA A 89 -1.30 -6.95 -17.64
N ALA A 90 -0.96 -7.41 -16.43
CA ALA A 90 -0.72 -8.83 -16.17
C ALA A 90 -1.98 -9.68 -16.35
N LEU A 91 -3.15 -9.17 -15.93
CA LEU A 91 -4.43 -9.83 -16.14
C LEU A 91 -4.80 -9.92 -17.63
N GLN A 92 -4.49 -8.89 -18.41
CA GLN A 92 -4.73 -8.88 -19.86
C GLN A 92 -3.79 -9.81 -20.64
N ALA A 93 -2.54 -9.97 -20.20
CA ALA A 93 -1.55 -10.82 -20.85
C ALA A 93 -1.70 -12.32 -20.53
N GLY A 94 -2.46 -12.66 -19.48
CA GLY A 94 -2.74 -14.04 -19.06
C GLY A 94 -3.96 -14.69 -19.73
N ASN A 95 -4.71 -13.94 -20.54
CA ASN A 95 -5.80 -14.40 -21.41
C ASN A 95 -5.32 -14.55 -22.86
#